data_AF-A0A1N7MZR4-F1
#
_entry.id   AF-A0A1N7MZR4-F1
#
_cell.length_a   1.000
_cell.length_b   1.000
_cell.length_c   1.000
_cell.angle_alpha   90.00
_cell.angle_beta   90.00
_cell.angle_gamma   90.00
#
_symmetry.space_group_name_H-M   'P 1'
#
loop_
_entity.id
_entity.type
_entity.pdbx_description
1 polymer ?
#
loop_
_entity_poly.entity_id
_entity_poly.type
_entity_poly.pdbx_seq_one_letter_code
_entity_poly.pdbx_strand_id
1 'polypeptide(L)'
;MKKLLFLILTLIVFSCKKKIDEKEQKIFDRITFIYNLKQDVDENTWKTFNNKEYDVPLIYFTNSSSYIANPTEKFLKTFKSEIIFQDQKIKIYSSKNRVDNLPFHMETGMTLGDPTDKYNYHSPFMMCSSYEETFKKIPSIGSTDEWITMVMHEYFHGYQYKHKSYIEYYEKEIVQIQPDSLVAIYKNNDWFKKSIDEENQLLLKALGEKDNISTKKIIKDFFSLRNKRRSEVFAKLNVDISKYEKCYETMEGTARYIEFSLYDLFSKKRPNPQLLKSDTSYKSLQKFRNYNINKDKWLYESEMTTYFYATGFNMARVLDKLKIDYKSRLFKEGKITMEDILLEKL
;
A
#
# COMPACT_ATOMS: atom_id res chain seq x y z
N MET A 1 -43.75 -59.27 18.57
CA MET A 1 -43.87 -57.84 18.16
C MET A 1 -42.80 -57.04 18.92
N LYS A 2 -41.51 -57.20 18.59
CA LYS A 2 -40.65 -56.32 17.76
C LYS A 2 -40.69 -54.81 18.12
N LYS A 3 -39.67 -54.42 18.92
CA LYS A 3 -38.90 -53.14 18.94
C LYS A 3 -39.71 -51.89 19.35
N LEU A 4 -39.68 -51.37 20.59
CA LEU A 4 -38.57 -50.89 21.44
C LEU A 4 -37.68 -49.82 20.78
N LEU A 5 -37.84 -48.60 21.31
CA LEU A 5 -36.92 -47.45 21.38
C LEU A 5 -35.85 -47.30 20.29
N PHE A 6 -35.98 -46.25 19.47
CA PHE A 6 -34.84 -45.52 18.93
C PHE A 6 -35.21 -44.02 18.89
N LEU A 7 -34.91 -43.33 20.00
CA LEU A 7 -33.90 -42.28 20.10
C LEU A 7 -34.00 -41.20 19.02
N ILE A 8 -34.68 -40.11 19.41
CA ILE A 8 -34.36 -38.74 18.99
C ILE A 8 -32.93 -38.49 19.49
N LEU A 9 -31.94 -38.73 18.62
CA LEU A 9 -30.56 -38.32 18.86
C LEU A 9 -30.41 -36.94 18.21
N THR A 10 -30.78 -35.94 19.00
CA THR A 10 -30.33 -34.57 18.87
C THR A 10 -28.81 -34.56 18.72
N LEU A 11 -28.34 -34.35 17.50
CA LEU A 11 -26.98 -33.91 17.21
C LEU A 11 -26.82 -32.49 17.77
N ILE A 12 -26.65 -32.39 19.09
CA ILE A 12 -25.98 -31.25 19.70
C ILE A 12 -24.52 -31.39 19.31
N VAL A 13 -24.17 -30.84 18.16
CA VAL A 13 -22.79 -30.51 17.84
C VAL A 13 -22.40 -29.44 18.86
N PHE A 14 -21.82 -29.88 19.99
CA PHE A 14 -21.04 -29.03 20.87
C PHE A 14 -19.87 -28.50 20.04
N SER A 15 -20.12 -27.41 19.33
CA SER A 15 -19.07 -26.50 18.91
C SER A 15 -18.46 -25.95 20.19
N CYS A 16 -17.42 -26.61 20.69
CA CYS A 16 -16.44 -26.00 21.59
C CYS A 16 -15.80 -24.82 20.83
N LYS A 17 -16.54 -23.72 20.69
CA LYS A 17 -15.96 -22.42 20.38
C LYS A 17 -15.13 -22.10 21.61
N LYS A 18 -13.83 -22.37 21.51
CA LYS A 18 -12.82 -21.79 22.39
C LYS A 18 -13.21 -20.31 22.52
N LYS A 19 -13.47 -19.85 23.75
CA LYS A 19 -13.92 -18.49 24.01
C LYS A 19 -12.80 -17.58 23.49
N ILE A 20 -13.03 -16.96 22.34
CA ILE A 20 -12.07 -16.06 21.71
C ILE A 20 -11.86 -14.91 22.70
N ASP A 21 -10.61 -14.62 23.04
CA ASP A 21 -10.27 -13.49 23.90
C ASP A 21 -10.72 -12.20 23.19
N GLU A 22 -11.28 -11.22 23.93
CA GLU A 22 -11.69 -9.93 23.36
C GLU A 22 -10.53 -9.23 22.64
N LYS A 23 -9.29 -9.44 23.11
CA LYS A 23 -8.08 -8.97 22.42
C LYS A 23 -7.88 -9.60 21.05
N GLU A 24 -8.13 -10.89 20.91
CA GLU A 24 -8.04 -11.61 19.63
C GLU A 24 -9.16 -11.18 18.68
N GLN A 25 -10.37 -10.97 19.20
CA GLN A 25 -11.50 -10.51 18.39
C GLN A 25 -11.21 -9.16 17.71
N LYS A 26 -10.63 -8.20 18.43
CA LYS A 26 -10.21 -6.90 17.86
C LYS A 26 -9.24 -7.07 16.68
N ILE A 27 -8.30 -8.01 16.78
CA ILE A 27 -7.33 -8.27 15.71
C ILE A 27 -8.05 -8.84 14.48
N PHE A 28 -8.96 -9.78 14.67
CA PHE A 28 -9.73 -10.37 13.57
C PHE A 28 -10.62 -9.34 12.90
N ASP A 29 -11.26 -8.45 13.66
CA ASP A 29 -12.12 -7.40 13.11
C ASP A 29 -11.30 -6.38 12.30
N ARG A 30 -10.09 -6.01 12.76
CA ARG A 30 -9.15 -5.17 12.00
C ARG A 30 -8.70 -5.83 10.70
N ILE A 31 -8.25 -7.09 10.75
CA ILE A 31 -7.84 -7.85 9.56
C ILE A 31 -9.00 -7.98 8.58
N THR A 32 -10.19 -8.32 9.06
CA THR A 32 -11.39 -8.44 8.22
C THR A 32 -11.74 -7.11 7.58
N PHE A 33 -11.62 -6.00 8.32
CA PHE A 33 -11.85 -4.67 7.78
C PHE A 33 -10.82 -4.31 6.68
N ILE A 34 -9.52 -4.63 6.86
CA ILE A 34 -8.50 -4.46 5.81
C ILE A 34 -8.91 -5.18 4.52
N TYR A 35 -9.30 -6.46 4.60
CA TYR A 35 -9.70 -7.22 3.42
C TYR A 35 -10.98 -6.68 2.77
N ASN A 36 -11.93 -6.16 3.54
CA ASN A 36 -13.11 -5.49 2.98
C ASN A 36 -12.75 -4.17 2.29
N LEU A 37 -11.77 -3.41 2.81
CA LEU A 37 -11.30 -2.18 2.18
C LEU A 37 -10.65 -2.43 0.82
N LYS A 38 -10.03 -3.59 0.61
CA LYS A 38 -9.51 -3.96 -0.72
C LYS A 38 -10.61 -4.01 -1.77
N GLN A 39 -11.77 -4.55 -1.40
CA GLN A 39 -12.94 -4.56 -2.27
C GLN A 39 -13.43 -3.13 -2.54
N ASP A 40 -13.48 -2.26 -1.53
CA ASP A 40 -13.87 -0.87 -1.74
C ASP A 40 -12.91 -0.13 -2.69
N VAL A 41 -11.60 -0.35 -2.55
CA VAL A 41 -10.57 0.24 -3.43
C VAL A 41 -10.70 -0.29 -4.86
N ASP A 42 -10.96 -1.59 -5.04
CA ASP A 42 -11.23 -2.18 -6.35
C ASP A 42 -12.45 -1.54 -7.04
N GLU A 43 -13.52 -1.37 -6.27
CA GLU A 43 -14.78 -0.84 -6.78
C GLU A 43 -14.67 0.63 -7.20
N ASN A 44 -13.90 1.44 -6.46
CA ASN A 44 -13.93 2.90 -6.58
C ASN A 44 -12.64 3.54 -7.13
N THR A 45 -11.49 2.88 -6.99
CA THR A 45 -10.19 3.52 -7.25
C THR A 45 -9.34 2.77 -8.27
N TRP A 46 -9.09 1.48 -8.04
CA TRP A 46 -8.15 0.68 -8.81
C TRP A 46 -8.70 -0.71 -9.11
N LYS A 47 -9.31 -0.87 -10.28
CA LYS A 47 -9.87 -2.15 -10.72
C LYS A 47 -8.82 -3.25 -10.69
N THR A 48 -9.26 -4.46 -10.35
CA THR A 48 -8.45 -5.68 -10.15
C THR A 48 -7.65 -5.74 -8.86
N PHE A 49 -7.63 -4.69 -8.04
CA PHE A 49 -6.90 -4.70 -6.76
C PHE A 49 -7.36 -5.81 -5.80
N ASN A 50 -8.63 -6.21 -5.86
CA ASN A 50 -9.16 -7.29 -5.03
C ASN A 50 -9.18 -8.66 -5.75
N ASN A 51 -8.60 -8.78 -6.94
CA ASN A 51 -8.51 -10.08 -7.61
C ASN A 51 -7.60 -11.03 -6.83
N LYS A 52 -8.02 -12.29 -6.72
CA LYS A 52 -7.29 -13.34 -6.00
C LYS A 52 -5.85 -13.54 -6.49
N GLU A 53 -5.60 -13.34 -7.78
CA GLU A 53 -4.26 -13.51 -8.38
C GLU A 53 -3.26 -12.44 -7.91
N TYR A 54 -3.73 -11.25 -7.53
CA TYR A 54 -2.92 -10.15 -7.02
C TYR A 54 -2.98 -10.00 -5.50
N ASP A 55 -3.63 -10.93 -4.82
CA ASP A 55 -3.66 -10.93 -3.36
C ASP A 55 -2.29 -11.36 -2.77
N VAL A 56 -1.99 -10.85 -1.58
CA VAL A 56 -0.78 -11.18 -0.82
C VAL A 56 -1.17 -11.55 0.61
N PRO A 57 -0.49 -12.51 1.26
CA PRO A 57 -0.73 -12.77 2.66
C PRO A 57 -0.39 -11.54 3.52
N LEU A 58 -1.12 -11.39 4.63
CA LEU A 58 -0.91 -10.33 5.61
C LEU A 58 -0.32 -10.93 6.89
N ILE A 59 0.81 -10.40 7.36
CA ILE A 59 1.38 -10.69 8.68
C ILE A 59 1.12 -9.48 9.60
N TYR A 60 0.22 -9.66 10.55
CA TYR A 60 -0.13 -8.68 11.57
C TYR A 60 0.66 -8.98 12.86
N PHE A 61 1.50 -8.05 13.28
CA PHE A 61 2.39 -8.21 14.43
C PHE A 61 1.84 -7.51 15.67
N THR A 62 1.80 -8.22 16.79
CA THR A 62 1.69 -7.60 18.12
C THR A 62 3.07 -7.53 18.77
N ASN A 63 3.15 -7.06 20.01
CA ASN A 63 4.39 -7.12 20.78
C ASN A 63 4.89 -8.55 21.05
N SER A 64 4.02 -9.57 21.03
CA SER A 64 4.36 -10.93 21.44
C SER A 64 4.11 -12.01 20.39
N SER A 65 3.25 -11.77 19.40
CA SER A 65 2.76 -12.80 18.49
C SER A 65 2.56 -12.26 17.08
N SER A 66 2.42 -13.16 16.11
CA SER A 66 2.06 -12.81 14.73
C SER A 66 0.77 -13.52 14.33
N TYR A 67 -0.09 -12.79 13.63
CA TYR A 67 -1.35 -13.26 13.08
C TYR A 67 -1.26 -13.19 11.56
N ILE A 68 -1.45 -14.31 10.88
CA ILE A 68 -1.19 -14.44 9.46
C ILE A 68 -2.47 -14.77 8.73
N ALA A 69 -2.95 -13.81 7.94
CA ALA A 69 -4.12 -13.97 7.11
C ALA A 69 -3.73 -14.52 5.74
N ASN A 70 -4.37 -15.63 5.36
CA ASN A 70 -4.18 -16.34 4.09
C ASN A 70 -2.70 -16.70 3.80
N PRO A 71 -1.97 -17.35 4.73
CA PRO A 71 -0.57 -17.71 4.53
C PRO A 71 -0.37 -18.65 3.33
N THR A 72 0.81 -18.60 2.72
CA THR A 72 1.24 -19.59 1.74
C THR A 72 1.59 -20.92 2.42
N GLU A 73 1.55 -22.02 1.66
CA GLU A 73 2.03 -23.32 2.17
C GLU A 73 3.50 -23.27 2.61
N LYS A 74 4.33 -22.51 1.88
CA LYS A 74 5.76 -22.32 2.22
C LYS A 74 5.88 -21.68 3.60
N PHE A 75 5.09 -20.64 3.89
CA PHE A 75 5.06 -20.00 5.20
C PHE A 75 4.68 -21.00 6.32
N LEU A 76 3.63 -21.79 6.13
CA LEU A 76 3.17 -22.76 7.14
C LEU A 76 4.16 -23.91 7.38
N LYS A 77 5.03 -24.21 6.41
CA LYS A 77 6.14 -25.16 6.58
C LYS A 77 7.31 -24.55 7.37
N THR A 78 7.54 -23.25 7.21
CA THR A 78 8.61 -22.52 7.92
C THR A 78 8.24 -22.18 9.36
N PHE A 79 7.00 -21.73 9.59
CA PHE A 79 6.55 -21.28 10.91
C PHE A 79 5.40 -22.14 11.41
N LYS A 80 5.56 -22.72 12.60
CA LYS A 80 4.49 -23.45 13.27
C LYS A 80 3.38 -22.47 13.66
N SER A 81 2.25 -22.57 12.97
CA SER A 81 1.08 -21.75 13.21
C SER A 81 -0.20 -22.58 13.26
N GLU A 82 -1.15 -22.16 14.08
CA GLU A 82 -2.44 -22.83 14.25
C GLU A 82 -3.56 -21.93 13.71
N ILE A 83 -4.56 -22.52 13.05
CA ILE A 83 -5.73 -21.75 12.61
C ILE A 83 -6.56 -21.35 13.83
N ILE A 84 -6.88 -20.06 13.94
CA ILE A 84 -7.62 -19.50 15.07
C ILE A 84 -8.89 -18.76 14.64
N PHE A 85 -8.97 -18.36 13.38
CA PHE A 85 -10.18 -17.80 12.79
C PHE A 85 -10.29 -18.24 11.32
N GLN A 86 -11.51 -18.53 10.89
CA GLN A 86 -11.82 -18.84 9.51
C GLN A 86 -13.23 -18.38 9.18
N ASP A 87 -13.36 -17.66 8.07
CA ASP A 87 -14.62 -17.44 7.38
C ASP A 87 -14.50 -17.85 5.90
N GLN A 88 -15.42 -17.40 5.05
CA GLN A 88 -15.43 -17.72 3.62
C GLN A 88 -14.28 -17.08 2.83
N LYS A 89 -13.74 -15.94 3.29
CA LYS A 89 -12.75 -15.12 2.56
C LYS A 89 -11.36 -15.16 3.22
N ILE A 90 -11.28 -15.37 4.53
CA ILE A 90 -10.08 -15.18 5.32
C ILE A 90 -9.86 -16.39 6.24
N LYS A 91 -8.63 -16.91 6.22
CA LYS A 91 -8.09 -17.83 7.23
C LYS A 91 -6.99 -17.12 8.01
N ILE A 92 -7.15 -16.98 9.32
CA ILE A 92 -6.15 -16.37 10.19
C ILE A 92 -5.49 -17.47 11.03
N TYR A 93 -4.18 -17.55 10.90
CA TYR A 93 -3.30 -18.39 11.69
C TYR A 93 -2.60 -17.55 12.75
N SER A 94 -2.26 -18.15 13.88
CA SER A 94 -1.42 -17.52 14.90
C SER A 94 -0.16 -18.33 15.14
N SER A 95 0.97 -17.63 15.23
CA SER A 95 2.21 -18.16 15.78
C SER A 95 2.32 -17.78 17.26
N LYS A 96 2.72 -18.74 18.10
CA LYS A 96 2.86 -18.51 19.55
C LYS A 96 3.82 -17.36 19.87
N ASN A 97 4.87 -17.21 19.06
CA ASN A 97 5.84 -16.12 19.11
C ASN A 97 5.79 -15.31 17.82
N ARG A 98 6.34 -14.09 17.83
CA ARG A 98 6.58 -13.33 16.60
C ARG A 98 7.43 -14.15 15.61
N VAL A 99 7.18 -13.95 14.31
CA VAL A 99 7.95 -14.61 13.23
C VAL A 99 9.28 -13.93 12.93
N ASP A 100 9.55 -12.79 13.56
CA ASP A 100 10.84 -12.11 13.59
C ASP A 100 10.98 -11.26 14.87
N ASN A 101 12.19 -10.71 15.05
CA ASN A 101 12.57 -9.88 16.20
C ASN A 101 12.59 -8.37 15.88
N LEU A 102 12.12 -7.94 14.71
CA LEU A 102 12.11 -6.51 14.37
C LEU A 102 11.04 -5.78 15.20
N PRO A 103 11.34 -4.60 15.77
CA PRO A 103 10.43 -3.95 16.71
C PRO A 103 9.17 -3.39 16.04
N PHE A 104 9.21 -3.14 14.72
CA PHE A 104 8.12 -2.49 14.00
C PHE A 104 8.10 -2.93 12.54
N HIS A 105 6.90 -3.09 12.00
CA HIS A 105 6.63 -3.37 10.59
C HIS A 105 5.56 -2.42 10.05
N MET A 106 5.80 -1.87 8.87
CA MET A 106 4.79 -1.25 8.03
C MET A 106 5.38 -1.22 6.62
N GLU A 107 5.41 -2.39 5.99
CA GLU A 107 6.07 -2.60 4.71
C GLU A 107 5.46 -3.78 3.98
N THR A 108 5.53 -3.79 2.65
CA THR A 108 5.48 -5.05 1.89
C THR A 108 6.89 -5.58 1.67
N GLY A 109 7.15 -6.78 2.20
CA GLY A 109 8.45 -7.43 2.11
C GLY A 109 8.47 -8.63 1.15
N MET A 110 9.59 -8.79 0.46
CA MET A 110 9.88 -9.95 -0.38
C MET A 110 11.40 -10.17 -0.47
N THR A 111 11.84 -11.42 -0.57
CA THR A 111 13.24 -11.72 -0.90
C THR A 111 13.39 -11.86 -2.41
N LEU A 112 14.37 -11.15 -2.98
CA LEU A 112 14.79 -11.19 -4.38
C LEU A 112 16.26 -11.65 -4.47
N GLY A 113 16.74 -11.95 -5.68
CA GLY A 113 18.10 -12.38 -5.97
C GLY A 113 18.24 -13.90 -6.03
N ASP A 114 19.36 -14.41 -5.52
CA ASP A 114 19.69 -15.83 -5.61
C ASP A 114 18.61 -16.71 -4.94
N PRO A 115 18.28 -17.88 -5.54
CA PRO A 115 17.30 -18.80 -4.98
C PRO A 115 17.56 -19.16 -3.51
N THR A 116 16.51 -19.03 -2.70
CA THR A 116 16.57 -19.33 -1.25
C THR A 116 15.29 -20.03 -0.75
N ASP A 117 15.45 -20.80 0.31
CA ASP A 117 14.39 -21.46 1.06
C ASP A 117 13.52 -20.50 1.90
N LYS A 118 13.89 -19.21 2.00
CA LYS A 118 13.09 -18.19 2.70
C LYS A 118 11.63 -18.19 2.26
N TYR A 119 10.72 -18.10 3.22
CA TYR A 119 9.27 -18.18 2.99
C TYR A 119 8.73 -17.12 2.03
N ASN A 120 9.40 -15.96 1.96
CA ASN A 120 9.04 -14.82 1.13
C ASN A 120 9.91 -14.67 -0.13
N TYR A 121 10.67 -15.70 -0.54
CA TYR A 121 11.39 -15.67 -1.82
C TYR A 121 10.42 -15.57 -3.00
N HIS A 122 10.48 -14.48 -3.77
CA HIS A 122 9.55 -14.15 -4.87
C HIS A 122 8.06 -14.26 -4.50
N SER A 123 7.75 -14.14 -3.21
CA SER A 123 6.40 -14.20 -2.66
C SER A 123 6.23 -13.02 -1.71
N PRO A 124 5.58 -11.92 -2.16
CA PRO A 124 5.43 -10.74 -1.33
C PRO A 124 4.46 -10.99 -0.17
N PHE A 125 4.75 -10.39 0.98
CA PHE A 125 3.89 -10.37 2.17
C PHE A 125 3.68 -8.92 2.59
N MET A 126 2.42 -8.54 2.83
CA MET A 126 2.14 -7.31 3.55
C MET A 126 2.43 -7.55 5.03
N MET A 127 3.26 -6.71 5.65
CA MET A 127 3.64 -6.80 7.05
C MET A 127 3.27 -5.51 7.78
N CYS A 128 2.46 -5.62 8.83
CA CYS A 128 2.15 -4.47 9.69
C CYS A 128 2.16 -4.82 11.17
N SER A 129 2.74 -3.92 11.95
CA SER A 129 2.49 -3.82 13.37
C SER A 129 1.05 -3.39 13.65
N SER A 130 0.53 -3.83 14.79
CA SER A 130 -0.78 -3.40 15.28
C SER A 130 -0.86 -1.87 15.40
N TYR A 131 -2.07 -1.33 15.45
CA TYR A 131 -2.26 0.10 15.76
C TYR A 131 -1.51 0.51 17.04
N GLU A 132 -1.56 -0.32 18.08
CA GLU A 132 -0.92 -0.01 19.37
C GLU A 132 0.60 0.08 19.25
N GLU A 133 1.25 -0.84 18.53
CA GLU A 133 2.70 -0.77 18.30
C GLU A 133 3.06 0.36 17.32
N THR A 134 2.17 0.67 16.36
CA THR A 134 2.34 1.81 15.46
C THR A 134 2.26 3.13 16.20
N PHE A 135 1.27 3.32 17.08
CA PHE A 135 1.10 4.54 17.87
C PHE A 135 2.30 4.80 18.79
N LYS A 136 2.90 3.75 19.37
CA LYS A 136 4.15 3.88 20.14
C LYS A 136 5.31 4.40 19.28
N LYS A 137 5.38 3.98 18.02
CA LYS A 137 6.46 4.33 17.10
C LYS A 137 6.24 5.68 16.41
N ILE A 138 4.98 5.98 16.07
CA ILE A 138 4.55 7.14 15.28
C ILE A 138 3.30 7.74 15.95
N PRO A 139 3.45 8.52 17.04
CA PRO A 139 2.31 9.02 17.83
C PRO A 139 1.37 9.98 17.07
N SER A 140 1.78 10.48 15.90
CA SER A 140 0.93 11.32 15.05
C SER A 140 -0.22 10.53 14.39
N ILE A 141 -0.14 9.21 14.33
CA ILE A 141 -1.22 8.34 13.83
C ILE A 141 -2.20 8.08 14.98
N GLY A 142 -3.18 8.97 15.12
CA GLY A 142 -4.03 9.05 16.33
C GLY A 142 -5.22 8.08 16.37
N SER A 143 -5.43 7.28 15.33
CA SER A 143 -6.59 6.40 15.23
C SER A 143 -6.33 5.16 14.37
N THR A 144 -7.14 4.11 14.58
CA THR A 144 -7.17 2.95 13.68
C THR A 144 -7.57 3.36 12.27
N ASP A 145 -8.40 4.40 12.13
CA ASP A 145 -8.85 4.91 10.83
C ASP A 145 -7.67 5.42 9.98
N GLU A 146 -6.68 6.06 10.62
CA GLU A 146 -5.45 6.54 9.96
C GLU A 146 -4.44 5.41 9.75
N TRP A 147 -4.26 4.54 10.75
CA TRP A 147 -3.35 3.39 10.63
C TRP A 147 -3.72 2.48 9.45
N ILE A 148 -5.01 2.30 9.17
CA ILE A 148 -5.42 1.42 8.08
C ILE A 148 -5.12 1.98 6.69
N THR A 149 -4.98 3.30 6.55
CA THR A 149 -4.60 3.91 5.26
C THR A 149 -3.14 3.63 4.96
N MET A 150 -2.28 3.64 5.99
CA MET A 150 -0.89 3.18 5.88
C MET A 150 -0.82 1.69 5.52
N VAL A 151 -1.64 0.85 6.16
CA VAL A 151 -1.72 -0.58 5.83
C VAL A 151 -2.11 -0.78 4.36
N MET A 152 -3.07 -0.01 3.85
CA MET A 152 -3.48 -0.13 2.45
C MET A 152 -2.43 0.37 1.46
N HIS A 153 -1.66 1.42 1.81
CA HIS A 153 -0.50 1.86 1.03
C HIS A 153 0.46 0.68 0.83
N GLU A 154 0.85 0.02 1.92
CA GLU A 154 1.77 -1.12 1.85
C GLU A 154 1.15 -2.31 1.13
N TYR A 155 -0.13 -2.61 1.37
CA TYR A 155 -0.83 -3.68 0.66
C TYR A 155 -0.84 -3.46 -0.86
N PHE A 156 -0.88 -2.20 -1.29
CA PHE A 156 -0.81 -1.86 -2.71
C PHE A 156 0.55 -2.19 -3.33
N HIS A 157 1.66 -2.05 -2.60
CA HIS A 157 2.96 -2.56 -3.06
C HIS A 157 2.92 -4.08 -3.27
N GLY A 158 2.19 -4.82 -2.41
CA GLY A 158 1.91 -6.24 -2.61
C GLY A 158 1.25 -6.51 -3.96
N TYR A 159 0.19 -5.77 -4.28
CA TYR A 159 -0.48 -5.84 -5.59
C TYR A 159 0.48 -5.53 -6.75
N GLN A 160 1.32 -4.49 -6.63
CA GLN A 160 2.32 -4.15 -7.65
C GLN A 160 3.28 -5.32 -7.89
N TYR A 161 3.86 -5.89 -6.84
CA TYR A 161 4.82 -7.00 -6.92
C TYR A 161 4.22 -8.32 -7.40
N LYS A 162 2.89 -8.48 -7.33
CA LYS A 162 2.19 -9.64 -7.90
C LYS A 162 2.12 -9.61 -9.43
N HIS A 163 2.45 -8.50 -10.08
CA HIS A 163 2.57 -8.44 -11.52
C HIS A 163 3.95 -8.94 -11.96
N LYS A 164 3.97 -10.11 -12.62
CA LYS A 164 5.20 -10.78 -13.04
C LYS A 164 6.13 -9.87 -13.86
N SER A 165 5.59 -9.19 -14.85
CA SER A 165 6.33 -8.25 -15.69
C SER A 165 6.96 -7.10 -14.91
N TYR A 166 6.26 -6.59 -13.89
CA TYR A 166 6.78 -5.51 -13.04
C TYR A 166 7.91 -6.01 -12.15
N ILE A 167 7.72 -7.16 -11.48
CA ILE A 167 8.76 -7.65 -10.56
C ILE A 167 10.02 -8.10 -11.30
N GLU A 168 9.89 -8.69 -12.48
CA GLU A 168 11.03 -9.04 -13.34
C GLU A 168 11.82 -7.80 -13.76
N TYR A 169 11.13 -6.70 -14.12
CA TYR A 169 11.77 -5.43 -14.42
C TYR A 169 12.43 -4.83 -13.17
N TYR A 170 11.73 -4.80 -12.04
CA TYR A 170 12.22 -4.23 -10.79
C TYR A 170 13.49 -4.94 -10.30
N GLU A 171 13.47 -6.27 -10.21
CA GLU A 171 14.60 -7.09 -9.78
C GLU A 171 15.79 -6.98 -10.74
N LYS A 172 15.54 -6.89 -12.04
CA LYS A 172 16.63 -6.82 -13.03
C LYS A 172 17.23 -5.43 -13.15
N GLU A 173 16.43 -4.37 -13.06
CA GLU A 173 16.83 -3.03 -13.51
C GLU A 173 16.80 -1.95 -12.42
N ILE A 174 16.12 -2.17 -11.30
CA ILE A 174 15.82 -1.13 -10.32
C ILE A 174 16.51 -1.38 -8.97
N VAL A 175 16.52 -2.62 -8.47
CA VAL A 175 17.05 -2.96 -7.13
C VAL A 175 18.51 -2.55 -6.89
N GLN A 176 19.28 -2.26 -7.94
CA GLN A 176 20.69 -1.86 -7.81
C GLN A 176 20.86 -0.49 -7.16
N ILE A 177 19.87 0.41 -7.27
CA ILE A 177 19.89 1.72 -6.64
C ILE A 177 18.71 1.85 -5.69
N GLN A 178 19.01 1.90 -4.40
CA GLN A 178 17.99 2.02 -3.35
C GLN A 178 17.36 3.42 -3.35
N PRO A 179 16.10 3.56 -2.90
CA PRO A 179 15.41 4.86 -2.83
C PRO A 179 16.22 5.92 -2.06
N ASP A 180 16.94 5.50 -1.01
CA ASP A 180 17.78 6.38 -0.18
C ASP A 180 18.88 7.09 -0.97
N SER A 181 19.37 6.51 -2.07
CA SER A 181 20.34 7.17 -2.94
C SER A 181 19.73 8.40 -3.62
N LEU A 182 18.48 8.31 -4.08
CA LEU A 182 17.78 9.45 -4.67
C LEU A 182 17.43 10.50 -3.61
N VAL A 183 17.05 10.06 -2.40
CA VAL A 183 16.81 10.96 -1.27
C VAL A 183 18.08 11.73 -0.89
N ALA A 184 19.24 11.06 -0.89
CA ALA A 184 20.51 11.69 -0.61
C ALA A 184 20.89 12.73 -1.68
N ILE A 185 20.67 12.44 -2.97
CA ILE A 185 20.89 13.43 -4.05
C ILE A 185 20.03 14.67 -3.80
N TYR A 186 18.74 14.47 -3.50
CA TYR A 186 17.80 15.57 -3.21
C TYR A 186 18.22 16.42 -2.01
N LYS A 187 18.61 15.78 -0.90
CA LYS A 187 19.00 16.50 0.33
C LYS A 187 20.34 17.22 0.24
N ASN A 188 21.28 16.68 -0.53
CA ASN A 188 22.68 17.14 -0.53
C ASN A 188 23.01 18.07 -1.71
N ASN A 189 22.06 18.36 -2.61
CA ASN A 189 22.29 19.19 -3.79
C ASN A 189 21.16 20.23 -3.95
N ASP A 190 21.42 21.48 -3.58
CA ASP A 190 20.44 22.57 -3.65
C ASP A 190 19.86 22.78 -5.06
N TRP A 191 20.71 22.65 -6.09
CA TRP A 191 20.28 22.78 -7.49
C TRP A 191 19.30 21.67 -7.89
N PHE A 192 19.50 20.45 -7.39
CA PHE A 192 18.62 19.32 -7.65
C PHE A 192 17.30 19.52 -6.91
N LYS A 193 17.37 19.85 -5.61
CA LYS A 193 16.18 20.14 -4.78
C LYS A 193 15.31 21.20 -5.42
N LYS A 194 15.91 22.36 -5.75
CA LYS A 194 15.21 23.48 -6.37
C LYS A 194 14.51 23.06 -7.66
N SER A 195 15.18 22.32 -8.53
CA SER A 195 14.57 21.86 -9.79
C SER A 195 13.43 20.87 -9.57
N ILE A 196 13.53 19.97 -8.58
CA ILE A 196 12.43 19.06 -8.21
C ILE A 196 11.24 19.84 -7.66
N ASP A 197 11.48 20.84 -6.82
CA ASP A 197 10.40 21.66 -6.26
C ASP A 197 9.69 22.46 -7.36
N GLU A 198 10.44 23.05 -8.29
CA GLU A 198 9.90 23.72 -9.48
C GLU A 198 9.11 22.76 -10.38
N GLU A 199 9.61 21.55 -10.62
CA GLU A 199 8.88 20.47 -11.31
C GLU A 199 7.54 20.16 -10.61
N ASN A 200 7.57 20.00 -9.28
CA ASN A 200 6.37 19.70 -8.51
C ASN A 200 5.36 20.86 -8.53
N GLN A 201 5.83 22.11 -8.51
CA GLN A 201 4.96 23.29 -8.68
C GLN A 201 4.28 23.30 -10.06
N LEU A 202 4.96 22.86 -11.13
CA LEU A 202 4.35 22.73 -12.45
C LEU A 202 3.25 21.66 -12.46
N LEU A 203 3.43 20.52 -11.78
CA LEU A 203 2.38 19.52 -11.62
C LEU A 203 1.17 20.08 -10.84
N LEU A 204 1.40 20.80 -9.75
CA LEU A 204 0.34 21.45 -8.96
C LEU A 204 -0.39 22.52 -9.77
N LYS A 205 0.34 23.31 -10.56
CA LYS A 205 -0.24 24.29 -11.49
C LYS A 205 -1.10 23.61 -12.55
N ALA A 206 -0.65 22.51 -13.14
CA ALA A 206 -1.44 21.73 -14.10
C ALA A 206 -2.73 21.18 -13.47
N LEU A 207 -2.68 20.78 -12.19
CA LEU A 207 -3.88 20.34 -11.45
C LEU A 207 -4.90 21.46 -11.25
N GLY A 208 -4.44 22.69 -11.00
CA GLY A 208 -5.28 23.88 -10.84
C GLY A 208 -5.79 24.51 -12.15
N GLU A 209 -5.13 24.25 -13.27
CA GLU A 209 -5.51 24.78 -14.59
C GLU A 209 -6.83 24.17 -15.09
N LYS A 210 -7.71 24.98 -15.69
CA LYS A 210 -9.01 24.52 -16.21
C LYS A 210 -8.96 24.20 -17.71
N ASP A 211 -8.11 24.90 -18.45
CA ASP A 211 -7.97 24.69 -19.89
C ASP A 211 -7.04 23.52 -20.20
N ASN A 212 -7.50 22.58 -21.01
CA ASN A 212 -6.73 21.38 -21.37
C ASN A 212 -5.48 21.72 -22.21
N ILE A 213 -5.55 22.74 -23.08
CA ILE A 213 -4.40 23.14 -23.91
C ILE A 213 -3.30 23.72 -23.02
N SER A 214 -3.67 24.62 -22.11
CA SER A 214 -2.79 25.21 -21.11
C SER A 214 -2.23 24.17 -20.14
N THR A 215 -3.06 23.20 -19.73
CA THR A 215 -2.62 22.05 -18.92
C THR A 215 -1.51 21.28 -19.64
N LYS A 216 -1.70 20.91 -20.91
CA LYS A 216 -0.68 20.21 -21.69
C LYS A 216 0.60 21.03 -21.87
N LYS A 217 0.50 22.35 -22.04
CA LYS A 217 1.68 23.24 -22.10
C LYS A 217 2.47 23.21 -20.79
N ILE A 218 1.80 23.33 -19.64
CA ILE A 218 2.45 23.27 -18.33
C ILE A 218 3.16 21.91 -18.13
N ILE A 219 2.55 20.81 -18.57
CA ILE A 219 3.18 19.48 -18.47
C ILE A 219 4.39 19.37 -19.41
N LYS A 220 4.36 19.99 -20.61
CA LYS A 220 5.55 20.09 -21.47
C LYS A 220 6.68 20.88 -20.79
N ASP A 221 6.36 21.97 -20.11
CA ASP A 221 7.34 22.74 -19.33
C ASP A 221 7.94 21.90 -18.19
N PHE A 222 7.11 21.10 -17.50
CA PHE A 222 7.55 20.13 -16.49
C PHE A 222 8.56 19.13 -17.05
N PHE A 223 8.27 18.51 -18.19
CA PHE A 223 9.20 17.55 -18.80
C PHE A 223 10.47 18.21 -19.33
N SER A 224 10.38 19.43 -19.85
CA SER A 224 11.56 20.19 -20.24
C SER A 224 12.50 20.43 -19.05
N LEU A 225 11.95 20.83 -17.90
CA LEU A 225 12.73 21.05 -16.68
C LEU A 225 13.34 19.74 -16.16
N ARG A 226 12.54 18.67 -16.13
CA ARG A 226 12.98 17.32 -15.74
C ARG A 226 14.13 16.80 -16.59
N ASN A 227 14.04 16.94 -17.91
CA ASN A 227 15.09 16.50 -18.83
C ASN A 227 16.38 17.30 -18.63
N LYS A 228 16.26 18.62 -18.39
CA LYS A 228 17.40 19.46 -18.04
C LYS A 228 18.05 19.00 -16.73
N ARG A 229 17.26 18.77 -15.67
CA ARG A 229 17.76 18.29 -14.38
C ARG A 229 18.47 16.95 -14.51
N ARG A 230 17.86 15.96 -15.18
CA ARG A 230 18.47 14.63 -15.35
C ARG A 230 19.78 14.70 -16.16
N SER A 231 19.84 15.58 -17.17
CA SER A 231 21.09 15.84 -17.91
C SER A 231 22.16 16.46 -17.01
N GLU A 232 21.79 17.38 -16.12
CA GLU A 232 22.69 17.99 -15.14
C GLU A 232 23.17 16.98 -14.08
N VAL A 233 22.31 16.06 -13.63
CA VAL A 233 22.68 14.93 -12.76
C VAL A 233 23.73 14.06 -13.43
N PHE A 234 23.52 13.68 -14.68
CA PHE A 234 24.50 12.88 -15.41
C PHE A 234 25.83 13.62 -15.56
N ALA A 235 25.80 14.91 -15.93
CA ALA A 235 27.01 15.71 -16.09
C ALA A 235 27.79 15.93 -14.79
N LYS A 236 27.10 16.13 -13.65
CA LYS A 236 27.73 16.45 -12.36
C LYS A 236 28.08 15.24 -11.51
N LEU A 237 27.24 14.20 -11.56
CA LEU A 237 27.33 13.04 -10.67
C LEU A 237 27.70 11.75 -11.41
N ASN A 238 27.74 11.77 -12.75
CA ASN A 238 28.02 10.60 -13.60
C ASN A 238 27.10 9.41 -13.31
N VAL A 239 25.83 9.68 -13.02
CA VAL A 239 24.80 8.67 -12.77
C VAL A 239 23.56 9.02 -13.59
N ASP A 240 23.03 8.05 -14.34
CA ASP A 240 21.69 8.16 -14.92
C ASP A 240 20.64 7.69 -13.91
N ILE A 241 19.89 8.63 -13.36
CA ILE A 241 18.84 8.36 -12.38
C ILE A 241 17.48 8.05 -13.00
N SER A 242 17.33 8.19 -14.32
CA SER A 242 16.02 8.30 -14.99
C SER A 242 15.14 7.08 -14.74
N LYS A 243 15.69 5.87 -14.91
CA LYS A 243 14.91 4.63 -14.75
C LYS A 243 14.48 4.39 -13.29
N TYR A 244 15.33 4.75 -12.34
CA TYR A 244 15.06 4.58 -10.91
C TYR A 244 14.02 5.58 -10.44
N GLU A 245 14.17 6.86 -10.79
CA GLU A 245 13.23 7.91 -10.43
C GLU A 245 11.83 7.61 -10.99
N LYS A 246 11.72 7.27 -12.29
CA LYS A 246 10.44 6.89 -12.91
C LYS A 246 9.76 5.72 -12.19
N CYS A 247 10.54 4.70 -11.81
CA CYS A 247 10.03 3.53 -11.12
C CYS A 247 9.52 3.90 -9.72
N TYR A 248 10.32 4.60 -8.93
CA TYR A 248 9.95 4.98 -7.56
C TYR A 248 8.79 5.98 -7.52
N GLU A 249 8.73 6.94 -8.44
CA GLU A 249 7.57 7.84 -8.59
C GLU A 249 6.29 7.06 -8.92
N THR A 250 6.39 6.04 -9.79
CA THR A 250 5.24 5.18 -10.13
C THR A 250 4.82 4.32 -8.96
N MET A 251 5.77 3.65 -8.32
CA MET A 251 5.55 2.74 -7.21
C MET A 251 4.93 3.46 -6.00
N GLU A 252 5.59 4.51 -5.52
CA GLU A 252 5.19 5.24 -4.31
C GLU A 252 4.03 6.20 -4.57
N GLY A 253 4.02 6.87 -5.72
CA GLY A 253 2.97 7.80 -6.09
C GLY A 253 1.61 7.13 -6.21
N THR A 254 1.56 5.92 -6.77
CA THR A 254 0.31 5.16 -6.89
C THR A 254 -0.14 4.55 -5.56
N ALA A 255 0.77 4.08 -4.71
CA ALA A 255 0.44 3.64 -3.36
C ALA A 255 -0.10 4.81 -2.51
N ARG A 256 0.53 5.99 -2.59
CA ARG A 256 0.03 7.21 -1.94
C ARG A 256 -1.32 7.65 -2.50
N TYR A 257 -1.55 7.44 -3.79
CA TYR A 257 -2.83 7.70 -4.42
C TYR A 257 -3.95 6.80 -3.88
N ILE A 258 -3.66 5.51 -3.60
CA ILE A 258 -4.61 4.62 -2.92
C ILE A 258 -4.94 5.17 -1.53
N GLU A 259 -3.93 5.58 -0.76
CA GLU A 259 -4.13 6.18 0.56
C GLU A 259 -5.07 7.39 0.51
N PHE A 260 -4.79 8.32 -0.40
CA PHE A 260 -5.64 9.50 -0.62
C PHE A 260 -7.06 9.14 -1.04
N SER A 261 -7.23 8.12 -1.90
CA SER A 261 -8.56 7.69 -2.35
C SER A 261 -9.43 7.17 -1.21
N LEU A 262 -8.81 6.56 -0.19
CA LEU A 262 -9.53 6.12 1.01
C LEU A 262 -10.09 7.29 1.80
N TYR A 263 -9.46 8.46 1.77
CA TYR A 263 -9.97 9.62 2.50
C TYR A 263 -11.33 10.08 1.93
N ASP A 264 -11.47 10.12 0.61
CA ASP A 264 -12.75 10.42 -0.04
C ASP A 264 -13.78 9.32 0.23
N LEU A 265 -13.38 8.04 0.13
CA LEU A 265 -14.25 6.92 0.46
C LEU A 265 -14.75 6.99 1.91
N PHE A 266 -13.85 7.21 2.87
CA PHE A 266 -14.14 7.28 4.29
C PHE A 266 -15.04 8.46 4.66
N SER A 267 -14.94 9.57 3.93
CA SER A 267 -15.85 10.70 4.08
C SER A 267 -17.33 10.31 3.87
N LYS A 268 -17.58 9.28 3.04
CA LYS A 268 -18.92 8.81 2.64
C LYS A 268 -19.32 7.48 3.28
N LYS A 269 -18.36 6.64 3.67
CA LYS A 269 -18.60 5.30 4.21
C LYS A 269 -19.25 5.34 5.59
N ARG A 270 -20.16 4.41 5.89
CA ARG A 270 -20.70 4.26 7.26
C ARG A 270 -19.68 3.57 8.18
N PRO A 271 -19.65 3.88 9.49
CA PRO A 271 -18.75 3.21 10.41
C PRO A 271 -18.97 1.69 10.46
N ASN A 272 -17.89 0.92 10.57
CA ASN A 272 -17.98 -0.53 10.74
C ASN A 272 -18.47 -0.87 12.18
N PRO A 273 -19.58 -1.60 12.33
CA PRO A 273 -20.16 -1.87 13.65
C PRO A 273 -19.34 -2.86 14.48
N GLN A 274 -18.59 -3.78 13.87
CA GLN A 274 -17.70 -4.70 14.58
C GLN A 274 -16.54 -3.93 15.21
N LEU A 275 -15.86 -3.07 14.43
CA LEU A 275 -14.78 -2.24 14.94
C LEU A 275 -15.23 -1.25 16.01
N LEU A 276 -16.43 -0.67 15.88
CA LEU A 276 -17.03 0.16 16.93
C LEU A 276 -17.14 -0.56 18.28
N LYS A 277 -17.38 -1.87 18.25
CA LYS A 277 -17.51 -2.71 19.44
C LYS A 277 -16.16 -3.19 19.97
N SER A 278 -15.25 -3.59 19.07
CA SER A 278 -14.01 -4.28 19.42
C SER A 278 -12.81 -3.35 19.59
N ASP A 279 -12.82 -2.15 19.01
CA ASP A 279 -11.65 -1.28 18.87
C ASP A 279 -11.92 0.16 19.32
N THR A 280 -11.50 0.50 20.55
CA THR A 280 -11.65 1.86 21.10
C THR A 280 -10.81 2.92 20.38
N SER A 281 -9.81 2.51 19.60
CA SER A 281 -8.98 3.40 18.78
C SER A 281 -9.59 3.70 17.41
N TYR A 282 -10.64 2.98 17.01
CA TYR A 282 -11.43 3.28 15.83
C TYR A 282 -12.38 4.45 16.11
N LYS A 283 -12.19 5.57 15.41
CA LYS A 283 -12.94 6.82 15.58
C LYS A 283 -14.02 7.01 14.51
N SER A 284 -14.54 5.90 13.99
CA SER A 284 -15.71 5.90 13.09
C SER A 284 -15.51 6.76 11.85
N LEU A 285 -14.27 6.83 11.35
CA LEU A 285 -13.88 7.61 10.19
C LEU A 285 -14.15 9.12 10.35
N GLN A 286 -14.33 9.63 11.57
CA GLN A 286 -14.78 11.00 11.81
C GLN A 286 -13.83 12.06 11.23
N LYS A 287 -12.52 11.82 11.31
CA LYS A 287 -11.47 12.70 10.76
C LYS A 287 -11.65 12.96 9.25
N PHE A 288 -12.24 12.02 8.52
CA PHE A 288 -12.35 12.07 7.06
C PHE A 288 -13.64 12.74 6.55
N ARG A 289 -14.65 13.00 7.40
CA ARG A 289 -15.95 13.55 6.97
C ARG A 289 -15.85 14.92 6.27
N ASN A 290 -14.95 15.76 6.75
CA ASN A 290 -14.69 17.09 6.19
C ASN A 290 -13.23 17.19 5.74
N TYR A 291 -12.74 16.10 5.13
CA TYR A 291 -11.37 16.02 4.66
C TYR A 291 -11.07 17.15 3.66
N ASN A 292 -9.92 17.79 3.82
CA ASN A 292 -9.44 18.80 2.92
C ASN A 292 -7.96 18.55 2.66
N ILE A 293 -7.63 18.19 1.42
CA ILE A 293 -6.26 17.88 1.00
C ILE A 293 -5.27 19.01 1.33
N ASN A 294 -5.72 20.28 1.35
CA ASN A 294 -4.83 21.41 1.65
C ASN A 294 -4.26 21.37 3.07
N LYS A 295 -4.85 20.58 3.98
CA LYS A 295 -4.32 20.37 5.34
C LYS A 295 -3.20 19.33 5.39
N ASP A 296 -3.11 18.47 4.38
CA ASP A 296 -2.17 17.35 4.29
C ASP A 296 -1.14 17.57 3.18
N LYS A 297 -0.42 18.69 3.27
CA LYS A 297 0.66 19.08 2.35
C LYS A 297 1.71 17.98 2.16
N TRP A 298 1.95 17.15 3.17
CA TRP A 298 2.85 15.99 3.12
C TRP A 298 2.47 14.95 2.05
N LEU A 299 1.25 15.00 1.49
CA LEU A 299 0.85 14.16 0.36
C LEU A 299 1.44 14.64 -0.97
N TYR A 300 1.59 15.96 -1.18
CA TYR A 300 1.80 16.55 -2.50
C TYR A 300 2.89 17.62 -2.59
N GLU A 301 3.45 18.09 -1.47
CA GLU A 301 4.58 19.02 -1.45
C GLU A 301 5.90 18.25 -1.27
N SER A 302 6.81 18.36 -2.23
CA SER A 302 8.13 17.70 -2.26
C SER A 302 9.04 18.09 -1.09
N GLU A 303 8.80 19.23 -0.45
CA GLU A 303 9.54 19.68 0.73
C GLU A 303 9.07 19.01 2.03
N MET A 304 7.83 18.49 2.03
CA MET A 304 7.17 17.93 3.22
C MET A 304 7.24 16.40 3.28
N THR A 305 7.76 15.76 2.23
CA THR A 305 7.88 14.30 2.12
C THR A 305 9.03 13.92 1.20
N THR A 306 9.26 12.63 1.00
CA THR A 306 10.21 12.16 -0.01
C THR A 306 9.73 12.54 -1.41
N TYR A 307 10.55 13.26 -2.18
CA TYR A 307 10.06 13.95 -3.37
C TYR A 307 9.32 13.05 -4.37
N PHE A 308 9.79 11.82 -4.60
CA PHE A 308 9.17 10.90 -5.55
C PHE A 308 7.80 10.38 -5.10
N TYR A 309 7.45 10.49 -3.81
CA TYR A 309 6.06 10.31 -3.36
C TYR A 309 5.19 11.46 -3.85
N ALA A 310 5.63 12.71 -3.65
CA ALA A 310 4.86 13.90 -4.00
C ALA A 310 4.70 14.05 -5.52
N THR A 311 5.79 13.96 -6.28
CA THR A 311 5.75 14.08 -7.74
C THR A 311 5.01 12.91 -8.36
N GLY A 312 5.22 11.69 -7.87
CA GLY A 312 4.45 10.51 -8.27
C GLY A 312 2.95 10.65 -8.03
N PHE A 313 2.55 11.05 -6.81
CA PHE A 313 1.16 11.28 -6.45
C PHE A 313 0.51 12.36 -7.32
N ASN A 314 1.21 13.46 -7.56
CA ASN A 314 0.70 14.54 -8.40
C ASN A 314 0.60 14.13 -9.88
N MET A 315 1.53 13.30 -10.40
CA MET A 315 1.40 12.72 -11.74
C MET A 315 0.17 11.82 -11.87
N ALA A 316 -0.11 10.96 -10.88
CA ALA A 316 -1.34 10.15 -10.86
C ALA A 316 -2.60 11.02 -10.94
N ARG A 317 -2.65 12.11 -10.16
CA ARG A 317 -3.77 13.07 -10.20
C ARG A 317 -3.89 13.80 -11.53
N VAL A 318 -2.76 14.13 -12.18
CA VAL A 318 -2.75 14.76 -13.52
C VAL A 318 -3.30 13.78 -14.56
N LEU A 319 -2.90 12.51 -14.51
CA LEU A 319 -3.42 11.46 -15.39
C LEU A 319 -4.94 11.32 -15.27
N ASP A 320 -5.48 11.31 -14.03
CA ASP A 320 -6.93 11.27 -13.81
C ASP A 320 -7.63 12.55 -14.31
N LYS A 321 -7.07 13.74 -14.04
CA LYS A 321 -7.60 15.01 -14.52
C LYS A 321 -7.76 15.02 -16.04
N LEU A 322 -6.76 14.48 -16.74
CA LEU A 322 -6.73 14.36 -18.19
C LEU A 322 -7.54 13.17 -18.72
N LYS A 323 -8.14 12.35 -17.84
CA LYS A 323 -8.90 11.14 -18.18
C LYS A 323 -8.07 10.15 -19.01
N ILE A 324 -6.77 10.04 -18.71
CA ILE A 324 -5.87 9.10 -19.36
C ILE A 324 -5.98 7.76 -18.62
N ASP A 325 -6.30 6.68 -19.33
CA ASP A 325 -6.30 5.35 -18.72
C ASP A 325 -4.86 4.84 -18.53
N TYR A 326 -4.39 4.92 -17.29
CA TYR A 326 -3.06 4.46 -16.88
C TYR A 326 -3.12 3.23 -15.96
N LYS A 327 -4.17 3.11 -15.14
CA LYS A 327 -4.34 2.04 -14.15
C LYS A 327 -4.44 0.65 -14.79
N SER A 328 -5.01 0.56 -16.00
CA SER A 328 -5.12 -0.71 -16.73
C SER A 328 -3.80 -1.22 -17.30
N ARG A 329 -2.81 -0.33 -17.47
CA ARG A 329 -1.51 -0.57 -18.12
C ARG A 329 -0.37 -0.74 -17.12
N LEU A 330 -0.34 0.11 -16.09
CA LEU A 330 0.69 0.06 -15.06
C LEU A 330 0.81 -1.35 -14.46
N PHE A 331 2.06 -1.75 -14.21
CA PHE A 331 2.49 -3.05 -13.68
C PHE A 331 2.29 -4.25 -14.63
N LYS A 332 1.23 -4.27 -15.46
CA LYS A 332 1.04 -5.27 -16.51
C LYS A 332 2.03 -5.11 -17.66
N GLU A 333 2.28 -3.86 -18.08
CA GLU A 333 3.34 -3.51 -19.01
C GLU A 333 4.60 -3.18 -18.20
N GLY A 334 5.29 -4.19 -17.66
CA GLY A 334 6.22 -4.05 -16.51
C GLY A 334 7.20 -2.86 -16.45
N LYS A 335 7.70 -2.37 -17.60
CA LYS A 335 8.61 -1.21 -17.66
C LYS A 335 7.89 0.14 -17.74
N ILE A 336 6.61 0.16 -18.13
CA ILE A 336 5.89 1.41 -18.36
C ILE A 336 5.66 2.15 -17.05
N THR A 337 5.85 3.47 -17.07
CA THR A 337 5.70 4.34 -15.92
C THR A 337 4.64 5.41 -16.16
N MET A 338 4.22 6.09 -15.09
CA MET A 338 3.28 7.22 -15.22
C MET A 338 3.83 8.32 -16.13
N GLU A 339 5.14 8.56 -16.08
CA GLU A 339 5.83 9.50 -16.95
C GLU A 339 5.70 9.10 -18.43
N ASP A 340 5.95 7.82 -18.76
CA ASP A 340 5.86 7.35 -20.15
C ASP A 340 4.43 7.49 -20.69
N ILE A 341 3.42 7.10 -19.90
CA ILE A 341 2.01 7.22 -20.27
C ILE A 341 1.60 8.68 -20.45
N LEU A 342 2.09 9.59 -19.60
CA LEU A 342 1.78 11.01 -19.71
C LEU A 342 2.40 11.64 -20.97
N LEU A 343 3.65 11.25 -21.31
CA LEU A 343 4.35 11.70 -22.51
C LEU A 343 3.64 11.27 -23.80
N GLU A 344 3.03 10.09 -23.85
CA GLU A 344 2.24 9.62 -25.02
C GLU A 344 1.05 10.53 -25.37
N LYS A 345 0.62 11.42 -24.46
CA LYS A 345 -0.61 12.23 -24.59
C LYS A 345 -0.37 13.73 -24.76
N LEU A 346 0.89 14.16 -24.74
CA LEU A 346 1.34 15.54 -24.97
C LEU A 346 1.59 15.83 -26.44
#